data_AF-A0AA96T9Q0-F1
#
_entry.id   AF-A0AA96T9Q0-F1
#
_cell.length_a   1.000
_cell.length_b   1.000
_cell.length_c   1.000
_cell.angle_alpha   90.00
_cell.angle_beta   90.00
_cell.angle_gamma   90.00
#
_symmetry.space_group_name_H-M   'P 1'
#
loop_
_entity.id
_entity.type
_entity.pdbx_description
1 polymer ?
#
loop_
_entity_poly.entity_id
_entity_poly.type
_entity_poly.pdbx_seq_one_letter_code
_entity_poly.pdbx_strand_id
1 'polypeptide(L)'
;MKKSELLRKKLHESGYREMTFAGGQLVLHYRNTDMGSVGILIDWTDEKGAPDRDFLLRVGQEAYQKLEMQGGSPRLLFLLAGSQMDRYRALAEQIPGCWLWDTGIGRLFIYENQPGQFYGLERLLEQIDREMSVRSERSGTAGGWKRARSSGQQGSFLTRRADGKPRAFVNTAIVIINIAVFLVMELFGSTENASYMVEHGASYAPYIYYGKEYYRLFTAMFLHFGISHLANNMLVLFFLGDNVERAVGHWKYLVIYLLSGLAGSGLSFAHAMLSGDYAVSAGASGAIFGVIGALFYIVARNRGRLEDMTTRRLGFLIFISLYHGITGSGVDNYAHVGGLIGGILSALVLYCRE
;
A
#
# COMPACT_ATOMS: atom_id res chain seq x y z
N MET A 1 -23.44 -21.32 24.77
CA MET A 1 -23.94 -20.17 24.00
C MET A 1 -23.06 -20.03 22.77
N LYS A 2 -23.65 -20.15 21.58
CA LYS A 2 -22.94 -20.00 20.31
C LYS A 2 -22.52 -18.53 20.09
N LYS A 3 -21.51 -18.26 19.26
CA LYS A 3 -21.14 -16.89 18.85
C LYS A 3 -22.34 -16.13 18.26
N SER A 4 -23.21 -16.84 17.56
CA SER A 4 -24.45 -16.29 16.99
C SER A 4 -25.45 -15.78 18.01
N GLU A 5 -25.69 -16.55 19.07
CA GLU A 5 -26.56 -16.15 20.18
C GLU A 5 -25.97 -14.96 20.95
N LEU A 6 -24.65 -14.96 21.15
CA LEU A 6 -23.96 -13.87 21.85
C LEU A 6 -23.98 -12.57 21.05
N LEU A 7 -23.74 -12.62 19.74
CA LEU A 7 -23.85 -11.44 18.86
C LEU A 7 -25.28 -10.90 18.86
N ARG A 8 -26.27 -11.78 18.71
CA ARG A 8 -27.70 -11.41 18.75
C ARG A 8 -28.05 -10.71 20.05
N LYS A 9 -27.63 -11.25 21.19
CA LYS A 9 -27.83 -10.66 22.51
C LYS A 9 -27.19 -9.27 22.62
N LYS A 10 -25.93 -9.12 22.24
CA LYS A 10 -25.21 -7.84 22.32
C LYS A 10 -25.77 -6.77 21.38
N LEU A 11 -26.23 -7.14 20.19
CA LEU A 11 -26.92 -6.22 19.28
C LEU A 11 -28.23 -5.72 19.89
N HIS A 12 -29.01 -6.61 20.51
CA HIS A 12 -30.23 -6.24 21.21
C HIS A 12 -29.96 -5.29 22.40
N GLU A 13 -28.94 -5.59 23.22
CA GLU A 13 -28.47 -4.69 24.30
C GLU A 13 -28.00 -3.33 23.77
N SER A 14 -27.50 -3.27 22.54
CA SER A 14 -27.09 -2.04 21.86
C SER A 14 -28.25 -1.30 21.16
N GLY A 15 -29.49 -1.73 21.37
CA GLY A 15 -30.70 -1.10 20.84
C GLY A 15 -31.10 -1.50 19.43
N TYR A 16 -30.52 -2.56 18.87
CA TYR A 16 -30.95 -3.10 17.58
C TYR A 16 -32.22 -3.96 17.72
N ARG A 17 -33.14 -3.78 16.78
CA ARG A 17 -34.35 -4.58 16.57
C ARG A 17 -34.15 -5.53 15.41
N GLU A 18 -34.94 -6.59 15.34
CA GLU A 18 -34.84 -7.60 14.30
C GLU A 18 -35.99 -7.53 13.30
N MET A 19 -35.66 -7.83 12.05
CA MET A 19 -36.62 -8.06 10.99
C MET A 19 -36.11 -9.20 10.11
N THR A 20 -36.95 -10.20 9.87
CA THR A 20 -36.57 -11.37 9.07
C THR A 20 -36.96 -11.20 7.61
N PHE A 21 -36.10 -11.64 6.71
CA PHE A 21 -36.30 -11.62 5.26
C PHE A 21 -36.21 -13.03 4.68
N ALA A 22 -36.79 -13.23 3.49
CA ALA A 22 -36.74 -14.50 2.75
C ALA A 22 -37.13 -15.72 3.61
N GLY A 23 -38.27 -15.66 4.30
CA GLY A 23 -38.77 -16.77 5.12
C GLY A 23 -37.91 -17.11 6.35
N GLY A 24 -37.09 -16.17 6.84
CA GLY A 24 -36.20 -16.38 8.00
C GLY A 24 -34.78 -16.81 7.62
N GLN A 25 -34.43 -16.77 6.34
CA GLN A 25 -33.07 -17.07 5.88
C GLN A 25 -32.08 -15.99 6.33
N LEU A 26 -32.43 -14.72 6.19
CA LEU A 26 -31.62 -13.57 6.60
C LEU A 26 -32.31 -12.77 7.71
N VAL A 27 -31.52 -12.33 8.68
CA VAL A 27 -31.99 -11.47 9.77
C VAL A 27 -31.33 -10.10 9.63
N LEU A 28 -32.17 -9.07 9.49
CA LEU A 28 -31.78 -7.68 9.57
C LEU A 28 -31.85 -7.23 11.03
N HIS A 29 -30.72 -6.82 11.57
CA HIS A 29 -30.64 -6.09 12.83
C HIS A 29 -30.60 -4.60 12.50
N TYR A 30 -31.58 -3.82 12.94
CA TYR A 30 -31.62 -2.39 12.65
C TYR A 30 -31.86 -1.50 13.87
N ARG A 31 -31.39 -0.26 13.82
CA ARG A 31 -31.59 0.77 14.85
C ARG A 31 -31.75 2.12 14.19
N ASN A 32 -32.67 2.93 14.71
CA ASN A 32 -32.85 4.31 14.24
C ASN A 32 -31.88 5.23 14.97
N THR A 33 -31.24 6.14 14.23
CA THR A 33 -30.33 7.16 14.75
C THR A 33 -30.79 8.54 14.29
N ASP A 34 -30.24 9.60 14.88
CA ASP A 34 -30.58 10.99 14.51
C ASP A 34 -30.26 11.30 13.03
N MET A 35 -29.38 10.52 12.39
CA MET A 35 -28.99 10.67 10.99
C MET A 35 -29.68 9.66 10.04
N GLY A 36 -30.62 8.86 10.53
CA GLY A 36 -31.35 7.85 9.76
C GLY A 36 -31.22 6.42 10.31
N SER A 37 -31.80 5.47 9.61
CA SER A 37 -31.86 4.05 10.02
C SER A 37 -30.57 3.29 9.67
N VAL A 38 -30.03 2.52 10.59
CA VAL A 38 -28.85 1.67 10.38
C VAL A 38 -29.27 0.21 10.41
N GLY A 39 -28.91 -0.57 9.39
CA GLY A 39 -29.23 -1.98 9.26
C GLY A 39 -27.98 -2.85 9.07
N ILE A 40 -27.98 -4.02 9.68
CA ILE A 40 -26.96 -5.06 9.54
C ILE A 40 -27.68 -6.35 9.15
N LEU A 41 -27.45 -6.83 7.92
CA LEU A 41 -27.92 -8.16 7.49
C LEU A 41 -26.86 -9.19 7.85
N ILE A 42 -27.21 -10.12 8.73
CA ILE A 42 -26.29 -11.17 9.18
C ILE A 42 -26.67 -12.49 8.55
N ASP A 43 -25.71 -13.11 7.86
CA ASP A 43 -25.81 -14.49 7.39
C ASP A 43 -24.80 -15.38 8.11
N TRP A 44 -25.27 -16.52 8.61
CA TRP A 44 -24.45 -17.52 9.27
C TRP A 44 -24.13 -18.64 8.28
N THR A 45 -23.06 -18.44 7.51
CA THR A 45 -22.70 -19.29 6.37
C THR A 45 -22.43 -20.73 6.78
N ASP A 46 -22.01 -20.97 8.02
CA ASP A 46 -21.76 -22.32 8.53
C ASP A 46 -23.04 -23.09 8.87
N GLU A 47 -24.15 -22.38 9.15
CA GLU A 47 -25.42 -23.01 9.50
C GLU A 47 -26.30 -23.23 8.27
N LYS A 48 -26.21 -22.34 7.26
CA LYS A 48 -27.12 -22.34 6.11
C LYS A 48 -26.43 -22.45 4.74
N GLY A 49 -25.09 -22.39 4.69
CA GLY A 49 -24.33 -22.16 3.47
C GLY A 49 -24.41 -20.70 3.04
N ALA A 50 -23.37 -20.14 2.42
CA ALA A 50 -23.47 -18.75 1.96
C ALA A 50 -24.45 -18.63 0.79
N PRO A 51 -25.27 -17.58 0.79
CA PRO A 51 -26.19 -17.30 -0.28
C PRO A 51 -25.48 -16.83 -1.55
N ASP A 52 -26.19 -16.96 -2.67
CA ASP A 52 -25.75 -16.39 -3.94
C ASP A 52 -25.75 -14.85 -3.92
N ARG A 53 -24.92 -14.24 -4.78
CA ARG A 53 -24.80 -12.78 -4.93
C ARG A 53 -26.14 -12.11 -5.22
N ASP A 54 -26.90 -12.65 -6.17
CA ASP A 54 -28.13 -12.00 -6.60
C ASP A 54 -29.21 -12.11 -5.51
N PHE A 55 -29.16 -13.16 -4.70
CA PHE A 55 -30.01 -13.26 -3.51
C PHE A 55 -29.68 -12.18 -2.48
N LEU A 56 -28.40 -11.99 -2.13
CA LEU A 56 -27.97 -10.96 -1.18
C LEU A 56 -28.37 -9.55 -1.65
N LEU A 57 -28.15 -9.24 -2.94
CA LEU A 57 -28.51 -7.93 -3.49
C LEU A 57 -30.02 -7.68 -3.46
N ARG A 58 -30.84 -8.68 -3.82
CA ARG A 58 -32.30 -8.57 -3.76
C ARG A 58 -32.79 -8.34 -2.33
N VAL A 59 -32.32 -9.13 -1.37
CA VAL A 59 -32.72 -8.99 0.05
C VAL A 59 -32.20 -7.66 0.62
N GLY A 60 -31.00 -7.23 0.24
CA GLY A 60 -30.47 -5.93 0.62
C GLY A 60 -31.33 -4.77 0.13
N GLN A 61 -31.81 -4.84 -1.11
CA GLN A 61 -32.69 -3.82 -1.68
C GLN A 61 -34.05 -3.78 -0.96
N GLU A 62 -34.64 -4.94 -0.66
CA GLU A 62 -35.88 -5.02 0.12
C GLU A 62 -35.69 -4.45 1.54
N ALA A 63 -34.58 -4.79 2.20
CA ALA A 63 -34.24 -4.26 3.51
C ALA A 63 -34.04 -2.74 3.50
N TYR A 64 -33.32 -2.22 2.50
CA TYR A 64 -33.11 -0.79 2.33
C TYR A 64 -34.43 -0.03 2.19
N GLN A 65 -35.33 -0.49 1.31
CA GLN A 65 -36.64 0.14 1.10
C GLN A 65 -37.50 0.13 2.37
N LYS A 66 -37.49 -0.96 3.14
CA LYS A 66 -38.22 -1.03 4.42
C LYS A 66 -37.66 -0.06 5.45
N LEU A 67 -36.35 0.14 5.51
CA LEU A 67 -35.73 1.12 6.41
C LEU A 67 -35.97 2.56 5.94
N GLU A 68 -36.02 2.81 4.63
CA GLU A 68 -36.30 4.12 4.04
C GLU A 68 -37.73 4.59 4.36
N MET A 69 -38.71 3.68 4.31
CA MET A 69 -40.10 3.96 4.72
C MET A 69 -40.23 4.37 6.20
N GLN A 70 -39.24 4.07 7.04
CA GLN A 70 -39.21 4.50 8.45
C GLN A 70 -38.62 5.91 8.65
N GLY A 71 -38.10 6.53 7.58
CA GLY A 71 -37.58 7.90 7.57
C GLY A 71 -36.04 8.00 7.54
N GLY A 72 -35.54 9.03 6.85
CA GLY A 72 -34.10 9.30 6.68
C GLY A 72 -33.44 8.48 5.56
N SER A 73 -32.12 8.58 5.45
CA SER A 73 -31.33 7.82 4.45
C SER A 73 -30.72 6.58 5.12
N PRO A 74 -31.24 5.37 4.86
CA PRO A 74 -30.78 4.19 5.57
C PRO A 74 -29.37 3.77 5.15
N ARG A 75 -28.60 3.24 6.09
CA ARG A 75 -27.29 2.63 5.82
C ARG A 75 -27.34 1.15 6.12
N LEU A 76 -26.95 0.34 5.15
CA LEU A 76 -27.00 -1.12 5.24
C LEU A 76 -25.60 -1.71 5.14
N LEU A 77 -25.33 -2.73 5.94
CA LEU A 77 -24.12 -3.55 5.88
C LEU A 77 -24.50 -5.03 5.86
N PHE A 78 -23.84 -5.82 5.03
CA PHE A 78 -23.87 -7.27 5.10
C PHE A 78 -22.73 -7.78 5.98
N LEU A 79 -23.02 -8.74 6.84
CA LEU A 79 -22.04 -9.45 7.65
C LEU A 79 -22.22 -10.95 7.39
N LEU A 80 -21.27 -11.54 6.66
CA LEU A 80 -21.21 -12.99 6.46
C LEU A 80 -20.32 -13.60 7.55
N ALA A 81 -20.89 -14.44 8.39
CA ALA A 81 -20.21 -15.03 9.55
C ALA A 81 -20.11 -16.56 9.42
N GLY A 82 -18.90 -17.11 9.53
CA GLY A 82 -18.66 -18.56 9.44
C GLY A 82 -17.19 -18.95 9.60
N SER A 83 -16.79 -20.16 9.21
CA SER A 83 -15.42 -20.70 9.37
C SER A 83 -14.74 -21.00 8.03
N GLN A 84 -15.47 -20.91 6.92
CA GLN A 84 -14.94 -21.16 5.57
C GLN A 84 -14.85 -19.85 4.74
N MET A 85 -14.21 -18.82 5.30
CA MET A 85 -14.20 -17.48 4.67
C MET A 85 -13.52 -17.42 3.30
N ASP A 86 -12.56 -18.30 3.02
CA ASP A 86 -11.90 -18.37 1.71
C ASP A 86 -12.89 -18.63 0.56
N ARG A 87 -14.00 -19.33 0.84
CA ARG A 87 -15.06 -19.60 -0.16
C ARG A 87 -15.92 -18.38 -0.46
N TYR A 88 -15.97 -17.41 0.46
CA TYR A 88 -16.89 -16.27 0.40
C TYR A 88 -16.19 -14.93 0.15
N ARG A 89 -14.86 -14.96 0.01
CA ARG A 89 -14.03 -13.81 -0.37
C ARG A 89 -14.46 -13.17 -1.70
N ALA A 90 -14.55 -13.98 -2.76
CA ALA A 90 -14.94 -13.50 -4.08
C ALA A 90 -16.37 -12.91 -4.09
N LEU A 91 -17.25 -13.39 -3.21
CA LEU A 91 -18.61 -12.88 -3.04
C LEU A 91 -18.61 -11.52 -2.33
N ALA A 92 -17.85 -11.38 -1.23
CA ALA A 92 -17.75 -10.13 -0.48
C ALA A 92 -17.10 -8.99 -1.27
N GLU A 93 -16.13 -9.30 -2.15
CA GLU A 93 -15.51 -8.31 -3.04
C GLU A 93 -16.51 -7.71 -4.05
N GLN A 94 -17.53 -8.49 -4.45
CA GLN A 94 -18.53 -8.09 -5.43
C GLN A 94 -19.75 -7.36 -4.84
N ILE A 95 -19.91 -7.37 -3.52
CA ILE A 95 -21.06 -6.79 -2.82
C ILE A 95 -20.59 -5.56 -2.02
N PRO A 96 -21.05 -4.35 -2.37
CA PRO A 96 -20.75 -3.15 -1.59
C PRO A 96 -21.22 -3.29 -0.14
N GLY A 97 -20.33 -2.97 0.81
CA GLY A 97 -20.66 -3.02 2.24
C GLY A 97 -20.83 -4.43 2.80
N CYS A 98 -20.04 -5.41 2.36
CA CYS A 98 -20.09 -6.80 2.82
C CYS A 98 -18.85 -7.21 3.64
N TRP A 99 -18.96 -7.20 4.96
CA TRP A 99 -17.92 -7.67 5.88
C TRP A 99 -17.95 -9.20 6.02
N LEU A 100 -16.76 -9.80 6.19
CA LEU A 100 -16.63 -11.22 6.50
C LEU A 100 -16.13 -11.39 7.93
N TRP A 101 -16.80 -12.20 8.74
CA TRP A 101 -16.35 -12.54 10.09
C TRP A 101 -16.05 -14.02 10.19
N ASP A 102 -14.77 -14.35 10.30
CA ASP A 102 -14.32 -15.70 10.56
C ASP A 102 -14.52 -16.04 12.04
N THR A 103 -15.58 -16.78 12.29
CA THR A 103 -15.97 -17.28 13.60
C THR A 103 -15.06 -18.40 14.11
N GLY A 104 -14.30 -19.07 13.23
CA GLY A 104 -13.35 -20.12 13.58
C GLY A 104 -12.05 -19.57 14.17
N ILE A 105 -11.45 -18.57 13.51
CA ILE A 105 -10.21 -17.93 13.99
C ILE A 105 -10.43 -16.60 14.72
N GLY A 106 -11.66 -16.09 14.75
CA GLY A 106 -12.01 -14.83 15.43
C GLY A 106 -11.43 -13.60 14.72
N ARG A 107 -11.60 -13.51 13.40
CA ARG A 107 -11.07 -12.39 12.60
C ARG A 107 -12.16 -11.75 11.74
N LEU A 108 -12.20 -10.43 11.75
CA LEU A 108 -13.03 -9.63 10.87
C LEU A 108 -12.22 -9.19 9.64
N PHE A 109 -12.76 -9.37 8.45
CA PHE A 109 -12.20 -8.91 7.19
C PHE A 109 -13.11 -7.83 6.60
N ILE A 110 -12.53 -6.67 6.31
CA ILE A 110 -13.18 -5.53 5.67
C ILE A 110 -12.35 -5.19 4.44
N TYR A 111 -12.96 -5.16 3.26
CA TYR A 111 -12.25 -4.85 2.02
C TYR A 111 -12.09 -3.35 1.82
N GLU A 112 -11.07 -2.92 1.07
CA GLU A 112 -10.72 -1.50 0.91
C GLU A 112 -11.85 -0.63 0.33
N ASN A 113 -12.75 -1.23 -0.45
CA ASN A 113 -13.92 -0.58 -1.04
C ASN A 113 -15.12 -0.51 -0.07
N GLN A 114 -14.95 -0.89 1.20
CA GLN A 114 -16.02 -0.98 2.20
C GLN A 114 -15.75 -0.01 3.37
N PRO A 115 -16.80 0.44 4.08
CA PRO A 115 -16.61 1.28 5.26
C PRO A 115 -15.82 0.51 6.33
N GLY A 116 -14.72 1.07 6.82
CA GLY A 116 -13.89 0.48 7.87
C GLY A 116 -14.48 0.56 9.28
N GLN A 117 -15.55 1.33 9.45
CA GLN A 117 -16.30 1.46 10.69
C GLN A 117 -17.80 1.43 10.38
N PHE A 118 -18.57 0.73 11.19
CA PHE A 118 -20.02 0.66 10.99
C PHE A 118 -20.75 0.71 12.34
N TYR A 119 -20.95 1.93 12.84
CA TYR A 119 -21.70 2.22 14.07
C TYR A 119 -21.27 1.40 15.31
N GLY A 120 -19.98 1.06 15.41
CA GLY A 120 -19.42 0.33 16.54
C GLY A 120 -19.47 -1.20 16.40
N LEU A 121 -19.97 -1.72 15.27
CA LEU A 121 -20.06 -3.16 15.02
C LEU A 121 -18.68 -3.84 15.08
N GLU A 122 -17.64 -3.17 14.56
CA GLU A 122 -16.27 -3.68 14.58
C GLU A 122 -15.78 -3.99 16.01
N ARG A 123 -16.01 -3.04 16.94
CA ARG A 123 -15.67 -3.20 18.36
C ARG A 123 -16.51 -4.28 19.03
N LEU A 124 -17.77 -4.42 18.64
CA LEU A 124 -18.67 -5.43 19.17
C LEU A 124 -18.19 -6.85 18.83
N LEU A 125 -17.82 -7.07 17.56
CA LEU A 125 -17.33 -8.36 17.08
C LEU A 125 -16.00 -8.74 17.75
N GLU A 126 -15.08 -7.79 17.89
CA GLU A 126 -13.84 -8.01 18.62
C GLU A 126 -14.04 -8.34 20.11
N GLN A 127 -15.03 -7.74 20.77
CA GLN A 127 -15.36 -8.07 22.17
C GLN A 127 -15.90 -9.50 22.30
N ILE A 128 -16.75 -9.92 21.35
CA ILE A 128 -17.31 -11.29 21.34
C ILE A 128 -16.20 -12.32 21.18
N ASP A 129 -15.25 -12.08 20.28
CA ASP A 129 -14.12 -12.98 20.09
C ASP A 129 -13.23 -13.08 21.33
N ARG A 130 -12.99 -11.95 22.02
CA ARG A 130 -12.26 -11.92 23.30
C ARG A 130 -12.98 -12.65 24.44
N GLU A 131 -14.30 -12.47 24.56
CA GLU A 131 -15.10 -13.15 25.60
C GLU A 131 -15.14 -14.66 25.39
N MET A 132 -15.18 -15.11 24.14
CA MET A 132 -15.25 -16.53 23.79
C MET A 132 -13.90 -17.23 23.89
N SER A 133 -12.78 -16.56 23.57
CA SER A 133 -11.44 -17.13 23.75
C SER A 133 -11.11 -17.39 25.23
N VAL A 134 -11.43 -16.43 26.11
CA VAL A 134 -11.25 -16.55 27.57
C VAL A 134 -12.13 -17.66 28.16
N ARG A 135 -13.33 -17.90 27.61
CA ARG A 135 -14.19 -19.02 28.02
C ARG A 135 -13.66 -20.38 27.58
N SER A 136 -13.08 -20.48 26.38
CA SER A 136 -12.47 -21.72 25.88
C SER A 136 -11.26 -22.16 26.70
N GLU A 137 -10.47 -21.22 27.22
CA GLU A 137 -9.32 -21.53 28.09
C GLU A 137 -9.75 -22.03 29.48
N ARG A 138 -10.90 -21.56 29.98
CA ARG A 138 -11.44 -21.97 31.30
C ARG A 138 -12.20 -23.30 31.28
N SER A 139 -12.66 -23.78 30.12
CA SER A 139 -13.52 -24.98 30.02
C SER A 139 -12.80 -26.30 29.71
N GLY A 140 -11.46 -26.33 29.70
CA GLY A 140 -10.69 -27.58 29.72
C GLY A 140 -10.80 -28.52 28.51
N THR A 141 -11.52 -28.16 27.44
CA THR A 141 -11.61 -28.96 26.21
C THR A 141 -10.64 -28.42 25.16
N ALA A 142 -9.34 -28.62 25.39
CA ALA A 142 -8.29 -28.29 24.43
C ALA A 142 -8.03 -29.46 23.47
N GLY A 143 -8.65 -29.41 22.29
CA GLY A 143 -8.12 -30.10 21.11
C GLY A 143 -6.78 -29.45 20.75
N GLY A 144 -5.70 -30.22 20.84
CA GLY A 144 -4.33 -29.73 20.90
C GLY A 144 -3.89 -28.81 19.76
N TRP A 145 -3.20 -27.75 20.15
CA TRP A 145 -2.40 -26.92 19.25
C TRP A 145 -1.17 -27.70 18.81
N LYS A 146 -1.12 -28.13 17.54
CA LYS A 146 0.17 -28.48 16.92
C LYS A 146 0.90 -27.17 16.58
N ARG A 147 1.95 -26.91 17.35
CA ARG A 147 2.96 -25.88 17.04
C ARG A 147 3.58 -26.18 15.68
N ALA A 148 3.19 -25.42 14.65
CA ALA A 148 4.08 -25.17 13.53
C ALA A 148 5.21 -24.27 14.07
N ARG A 149 6.40 -24.86 14.24
CA ARG A 149 7.63 -24.09 14.39
C ARG A 149 7.89 -23.40 13.04
N SER A 150 7.50 -22.14 12.89
CA SER A 150 8.23 -21.21 12.03
C SER A 150 9.15 -20.40 12.94
N SER A 151 10.44 -20.48 12.64
CA SER A 151 11.49 -19.67 13.25
C SER A 151 11.12 -18.19 13.23
N GLY A 152 11.41 -17.51 14.34
CA GLY A 152 10.81 -16.22 14.68
C GLY A 152 11.03 -15.10 13.67
N GLN A 153 10.01 -14.26 13.56
CA GLN A 153 10.17 -12.85 13.26
C GLN A 153 9.07 -12.06 13.97
N GLN A 154 9.49 -11.26 14.95
CA GLN A 154 8.66 -10.21 15.55
C GLN A 154 8.33 -9.18 14.44
N GLY A 155 7.19 -9.32 13.78
CA GLY A 155 6.70 -8.32 12.83
C GLY A 155 5.92 -7.25 13.58
N SER A 156 6.52 -6.07 13.78
CA SER A 156 5.85 -4.93 14.43
C SER A 156 4.58 -4.52 13.66
N PHE A 157 3.52 -4.18 14.37
CA PHE A 157 2.26 -3.65 13.83
C PHE A 157 2.46 -2.39 12.95
N LEU A 158 3.64 -1.78 12.97
CA LEU A 158 4.00 -0.60 12.19
C LEU A 158 4.33 -0.89 10.72
N THR A 159 4.63 -2.13 10.33
CA THR A 159 5.17 -2.46 9.00
C THR A 159 4.13 -2.90 7.96
N ARG A 160 2.84 -2.99 8.28
CA ARG A 160 1.78 -3.36 7.30
C ARG A 160 0.78 -2.23 7.06
N ARG A 161 0.41 -1.99 5.79
CA ARG A 161 -0.72 -1.13 5.40
C ARG A 161 -2.05 -1.85 5.73
N ALA A 162 -3.16 -1.11 5.67
CA ALA A 162 -4.51 -1.66 5.90
C ALA A 162 -4.88 -2.81 4.94
N ASP A 163 -4.23 -2.86 3.77
CA ASP A 163 -4.29 -3.92 2.75
C ASP A 163 -3.52 -5.21 3.12
N GLY A 164 -2.86 -5.23 4.30
CA GLY A 164 -2.07 -6.37 4.77
C GLY A 164 -0.68 -6.50 4.12
N LYS A 165 -0.30 -5.60 3.20
CA LYS A 165 0.99 -5.60 2.50
C LYS A 165 2.08 -4.86 3.29
N PRO A 166 3.37 -5.24 3.12
CA PRO A 166 4.46 -4.51 3.73
C PRO A 166 4.47 -3.04 3.26
N ARG A 167 4.53 -2.11 4.22
CA ARG A 167 4.64 -0.66 3.95
C ARG A 167 5.98 -0.38 3.31
N ALA A 168 6.01 0.34 2.18
CA ALA A 168 7.25 0.85 1.60
C ALA A 168 7.79 2.06 2.41
N PHE A 169 8.17 1.82 3.66
CA PHE A 169 8.59 2.87 4.57
C PHE A 169 9.97 3.43 4.19
N VAL A 170 10.83 2.65 3.51
CA VAL A 170 12.13 3.14 3.05
C VAL A 170 11.93 4.16 1.93
N ASN A 171 11.12 3.83 0.92
CA ASN A 171 10.76 4.74 -0.16
C ASN A 171 10.09 6.01 0.40
N THR A 172 9.17 5.84 1.34
CA THR A 172 8.51 6.98 2.00
C THR A 172 9.54 7.86 2.73
N ALA A 173 10.49 7.27 3.44
CA ALA A 173 11.55 8.01 4.12
C ALA A 173 12.45 8.77 3.12
N ILE A 174 12.83 8.13 2.01
CA ILE A 174 13.63 8.78 0.95
C ILE A 174 12.88 9.97 0.37
N VAL A 175 11.58 9.84 0.08
CA VAL A 175 10.75 10.95 -0.40
C VAL A 175 10.72 12.10 0.60
N ILE A 176 10.49 11.81 1.88
CA ILE A 176 10.49 12.82 2.95
C ILE A 176 11.84 13.51 3.05
N ILE A 177 12.96 12.77 2.99
CA ILE A 177 14.30 13.33 3.06
C ILE A 177 14.54 14.31 1.90
N ASN A 178 14.17 13.93 0.67
CA ASN A 178 14.33 14.80 -0.50
C ASN A 178 13.51 16.10 -0.37
N ILE A 179 12.26 15.99 0.09
CA ILE A 179 11.41 17.16 0.34
C ILE A 179 12.01 18.04 1.44
N ALA A 180 12.47 17.46 2.54
CA ALA A 180 13.07 18.21 3.64
C ALA A 180 14.35 18.93 3.21
N VAL A 181 15.24 18.25 2.47
CA VAL A 181 16.46 18.84 1.91
C VAL A 181 16.11 20.00 0.99
N PHE A 182 15.14 19.82 0.08
CA PHE A 182 14.71 20.90 -0.80
C PHE A 182 14.18 22.12 -0.03
N LEU A 183 13.31 21.90 0.97
CA LEU A 183 12.78 22.98 1.80
C LEU A 183 13.89 23.73 2.52
N VAL A 184 14.87 23.02 3.09
CA VAL A 184 16.05 23.65 3.72
C VAL A 184 16.82 24.49 2.70
N MET A 185 17.09 23.95 1.52
CA MET A 185 17.82 24.66 0.46
C MET A 185 17.11 25.95 0.03
N GLU A 186 15.78 25.92 -0.11
CA GLU A 186 14.97 27.07 -0.52
C GLU A 186 14.75 28.09 0.62
N LEU A 187 14.82 27.66 1.89
CA LEU A 187 14.74 28.57 3.04
C LEU A 187 16.01 29.41 3.21
N PHE A 188 17.18 28.87 2.88
CA PHE A 188 18.47 29.53 3.09
C PHE A 188 19.09 30.14 1.81
N GLY A 189 18.49 29.88 0.64
CA GLY A 189 18.98 30.37 -0.63
C GLY A 189 17.98 30.10 -1.76
N SER A 190 18.48 29.74 -2.94
CA SER A 190 17.63 29.45 -4.09
C SER A 190 18.09 28.18 -4.78
N THR A 191 17.19 27.21 -4.88
CA THR A 191 17.44 25.95 -5.59
C THR A 191 17.59 26.13 -7.10
N GLU A 192 17.20 27.27 -7.66
CA GLU A 192 17.39 27.60 -9.07
C GLU A 192 18.76 28.25 -9.36
N ASN A 193 19.51 28.63 -8.32
CA ASN A 193 20.86 29.17 -8.47
C ASN A 193 21.91 28.04 -8.48
N ALA A 194 22.54 27.83 -9.64
CA ALA A 194 23.54 26.78 -9.82
C ALA A 194 24.76 26.92 -8.89
N SER A 195 25.26 28.15 -8.66
CA SER A 195 26.40 28.37 -7.77
C SER A 195 26.07 27.97 -6.32
N TYR A 196 24.90 28.38 -5.82
CA TYR A 196 24.42 27.98 -4.51
C TYR A 196 24.28 26.46 -4.40
N MET A 197 23.73 25.81 -5.41
CA MET A 197 23.58 24.36 -5.45
C MET A 197 24.94 23.64 -5.42
N VAL A 198 25.95 24.15 -6.13
CA VAL A 198 27.33 23.63 -6.07
C VAL A 198 27.92 23.81 -4.68
N GLU A 199 27.78 24.95 -4.04
CA GLU A 199 28.29 25.16 -2.68
C GLU A 199 27.73 24.15 -1.66
N HIS A 200 26.51 23.65 -1.89
CA HIS A 200 25.81 22.73 -1.00
C HIS A 200 25.88 21.25 -1.42
N GLY A 201 26.74 20.92 -2.39
CA GLY A 201 27.05 19.53 -2.73
C GLY A 201 26.39 19.00 -4.00
N ALA A 202 25.90 19.86 -4.90
CA ALA A 202 25.53 19.43 -6.25
C ALA A 202 26.74 18.87 -7.00
N SER A 203 26.46 18.04 -8.00
CA SER A 203 27.49 17.40 -8.82
C SER A 203 28.10 18.45 -9.74
N TYR A 204 29.39 18.66 -9.60
CA TYR A 204 30.19 19.50 -10.48
C TYR A 204 31.53 18.81 -10.74
N ALA A 205 31.73 18.38 -11.98
CA ALA A 205 32.79 17.44 -12.33
C ALA A 205 34.21 17.96 -11.99
N PRO A 206 34.55 19.25 -12.20
CA PRO A 206 35.85 19.78 -11.78
C PRO A 206 36.12 19.66 -10.27
N TYR A 207 35.11 19.90 -9.42
CA TYR A 207 35.28 19.78 -7.97
C TYR A 207 35.40 18.32 -7.52
N ILE A 208 34.68 17.42 -8.19
CA ILE A 208 34.80 15.98 -7.94
C ILE A 208 36.21 15.49 -8.30
N TYR A 209 36.72 15.85 -9.48
CA TYR A 209 37.99 15.33 -9.98
C TYR A 209 39.22 16.01 -9.38
N TYR A 210 39.27 17.35 -9.45
CA TYR A 210 40.42 18.14 -8.99
C TYR A 210 40.34 18.42 -7.49
N GLY A 211 39.15 18.79 -6.99
CA GLY A 211 38.91 19.05 -5.56
C GLY A 211 38.79 17.80 -4.70
N LYS A 212 38.73 16.60 -5.30
CA LYS A 212 38.55 15.30 -4.61
C LYS A 212 37.25 15.20 -3.80
N GLU A 213 36.24 15.96 -4.21
CA GLU A 213 34.95 16.06 -3.54
C GLU A 213 34.00 14.94 -3.98
N TYR A 214 34.42 13.68 -3.83
CA TYR A 214 33.68 12.50 -4.30
C TYR A 214 32.30 12.33 -3.65
N TYR A 215 32.10 12.92 -2.46
CA TYR A 215 30.82 12.92 -1.76
C TYR A 215 29.69 13.55 -2.61
N ARG A 216 30.04 14.44 -3.56
CA ARG A 216 29.08 15.09 -4.47
C ARG A 216 28.32 14.11 -5.35
N LEU A 217 28.92 12.97 -5.68
CA LEU A 217 28.25 11.90 -6.42
C LEU A 217 27.07 11.31 -5.64
N PHE A 218 27.12 11.39 -4.31
CA PHE A 218 26.08 10.92 -3.41
C PHE A 218 25.12 12.05 -3.01
N THR A 219 25.64 13.21 -2.59
CA THR A 219 24.80 14.31 -2.09
C THR A 219 23.93 14.91 -3.19
N ALA A 220 24.41 14.95 -4.45
CA ALA A 220 23.64 15.43 -5.59
C ALA A 220 22.36 14.64 -5.83
N MET A 221 22.26 13.39 -5.34
CA MET A 221 21.06 12.57 -5.43
C MET A 221 19.88 13.15 -4.61
N PHE A 222 20.15 13.99 -3.61
CA PHE A 222 19.14 14.53 -2.70
C PHE A 222 18.81 16.01 -2.94
N LEU A 223 19.61 16.67 -3.79
CA LEU A 223 19.42 18.07 -4.18
C LEU A 223 18.54 18.15 -5.43
N HIS A 224 17.71 19.19 -5.54
CA HIS A 224 16.79 19.36 -6.68
C HIS A 224 16.75 20.82 -7.14
N PHE A 225 16.76 21.03 -8.45
CA PHE A 225 16.60 22.35 -9.08
C PHE A 225 15.12 22.70 -9.22
N GLY A 226 14.62 23.60 -8.38
CA GLY A 226 13.25 24.10 -8.46
C GLY A 226 12.16 23.08 -8.06
N ILE A 227 10.98 23.61 -7.73
CA ILE A 227 9.87 22.83 -7.18
C ILE A 227 9.31 21.81 -8.20
N SER A 228 9.30 22.16 -9.49
CA SER A 228 8.74 21.31 -10.55
C SER A 228 9.57 20.03 -10.73
N HIS A 229 10.89 20.14 -10.70
CA HIS A 229 11.80 19.00 -10.80
C HIS A 229 11.67 18.09 -9.58
N LEU A 230 11.60 18.65 -8.37
CA LEU A 230 11.34 17.88 -7.16
C LEU A 230 9.99 17.15 -7.25
N ALA A 231 8.91 17.87 -7.56
CA ALA A 231 7.56 17.31 -7.58
C ALA A 231 7.45 16.13 -8.54
N ASN A 232 8.00 16.27 -9.75
CA ASN A 232 8.01 15.19 -10.74
C ASN A 232 8.80 13.97 -10.25
N ASN A 233 10.00 14.17 -9.69
CA ASN A 233 10.79 13.07 -9.15
C ASN A 233 10.07 12.36 -7.99
N MET A 234 9.51 13.12 -7.05
CA MET A 234 8.84 12.56 -5.88
C MET A 234 7.55 11.83 -6.26
N LEU A 235 6.80 12.32 -7.26
CA LEU A 235 5.62 11.62 -7.77
C LEU A 235 5.99 10.24 -8.34
N VAL A 236 6.99 10.19 -9.21
CA VAL A 236 7.48 8.97 -9.84
C VAL A 236 8.03 8.00 -8.79
N LEU A 237 8.88 8.50 -7.89
CA LEU A 237 9.49 7.71 -6.82
C LEU A 237 8.44 7.17 -5.83
N PHE A 238 7.44 7.96 -5.46
CA PHE A 238 6.39 7.54 -4.56
C PHE A 238 5.61 6.33 -5.10
N PHE A 239 5.24 6.34 -6.39
CA PHE A 239 4.49 5.25 -7.00
C PHE A 239 5.36 4.05 -7.40
N LEU A 240 6.46 4.28 -8.12
CA LEU A 240 7.29 3.18 -8.64
C LEU A 240 8.18 2.58 -7.55
N GLY A 241 8.70 3.42 -6.63
CA GLY A 241 9.49 2.97 -5.50
C GLY A 241 8.71 2.06 -4.55
N ASP A 242 7.43 2.37 -4.28
CA ASP A 242 6.56 1.53 -3.44
C ASP A 242 6.38 0.13 -4.03
N ASN A 243 6.22 0.03 -5.36
CA ASN A 243 6.10 -1.26 -6.05
C ASN A 243 7.39 -2.08 -5.98
N VAL A 244 8.55 -1.45 -6.23
CA VAL A 244 9.83 -2.16 -6.17
C VAL A 244 10.16 -2.58 -4.75
N GLU A 245 9.98 -1.70 -3.76
CA GLU A 245 10.25 -2.02 -2.35
C GLU A 245 9.44 -3.22 -1.86
N ARG A 246 8.17 -3.31 -2.24
CA ARG A 246 7.34 -4.47 -1.91
C ARG A 246 7.81 -5.75 -2.60
N ALA A 247 8.27 -5.65 -3.84
CA ALA A 247 8.72 -6.80 -4.62
C ALA A 247 10.07 -7.37 -4.14
N VAL A 248 11.00 -6.52 -3.69
CA VAL A 248 12.37 -6.94 -3.33
C VAL A 248 12.64 -6.91 -1.81
N GLY A 249 11.81 -6.22 -1.03
CA GLY A 249 12.00 -5.97 0.39
C GLY A 249 12.83 -4.72 0.69
N HIS A 250 12.64 -4.18 1.90
CA HIS A 250 13.15 -2.87 2.35
C HIS A 250 14.66 -2.66 2.13
N TRP A 251 15.49 -3.59 2.59
CA TRP A 251 16.95 -3.45 2.50
C TRP A 251 17.47 -3.53 1.06
N LYS A 252 16.96 -4.49 0.28
CA LYS A 252 17.36 -4.64 -1.12
C LYS A 252 16.96 -3.44 -1.95
N TYR A 253 15.79 -2.87 -1.67
CA TYR A 253 15.32 -1.65 -2.31
C TYR A 253 16.24 -0.46 -2.02
N LEU A 254 16.64 -0.27 -0.76
CA LEU A 254 17.59 0.78 -0.40
C LEU A 254 18.90 0.65 -1.17
N VAL A 255 19.45 -0.57 -1.23
CA VAL A 255 20.69 -0.84 -1.97
C VAL A 255 20.51 -0.57 -3.46
N ILE A 256 19.42 -1.02 -4.07
CA ILE A 256 19.12 -0.73 -5.49
C ILE A 256 19.06 0.77 -5.72
N TYR A 257 18.30 1.52 -4.91
CA TYR A 257 18.17 2.97 -5.05
C TYR A 257 19.52 3.68 -4.97
N LEU A 258 20.34 3.36 -3.96
CA LEU A 258 21.63 4.00 -3.74
C LEU A 258 22.65 3.64 -4.84
N LEU A 259 22.76 2.35 -5.20
CA LEU A 259 23.69 1.92 -6.25
C LEU A 259 23.31 2.49 -7.62
N SER A 260 22.01 2.55 -7.93
CA SER A 260 21.54 3.19 -9.15
C SER A 260 21.85 4.68 -9.20
N GLY A 261 21.60 5.41 -8.11
CA GLY A 261 21.92 6.83 -8.06
C GLY A 261 23.42 7.11 -8.21
N LEU A 262 24.26 6.30 -7.57
CA LEU A 262 25.72 6.39 -7.70
C LEU A 262 26.21 6.00 -9.10
N ALA A 263 25.62 4.97 -9.72
CA ALA A 263 25.93 4.58 -11.09
C ALA A 263 25.54 5.69 -12.08
N GLY A 264 24.39 6.32 -11.89
CA GLY A 264 23.96 7.49 -12.66
C GLY A 264 24.92 8.66 -12.51
N SER A 265 25.18 9.08 -11.28
CA SER A 265 26.11 10.19 -11.02
C SER A 265 27.52 9.90 -11.54
N GLY A 266 27.98 8.66 -11.43
CA GLY A 266 29.27 8.22 -11.96
C GLY A 266 29.35 8.27 -13.49
N LEU A 267 28.29 7.83 -14.19
CA LEU A 267 28.25 7.89 -15.65
C LEU A 267 28.15 9.33 -16.17
N SER A 268 27.34 10.16 -15.51
CA SER A 268 27.27 11.60 -15.79
C SER A 268 28.63 12.29 -15.58
N PHE A 269 29.29 12.02 -14.46
CA PHE A 269 30.62 12.51 -14.16
C PHE A 269 31.66 12.07 -15.22
N ALA A 270 31.64 10.79 -15.60
CA ALA A 270 32.54 10.27 -16.63
C ALA A 270 32.30 10.95 -17.98
N HIS A 271 31.04 11.16 -18.37
CA HIS A 271 30.70 11.89 -19.58
C HIS A 271 31.21 13.33 -19.53
N ALA A 272 30.97 14.07 -18.43
CA ALA A 272 31.43 15.45 -18.28
C ALA A 272 32.96 15.58 -18.41
N MET A 273 33.71 14.61 -17.88
CA MET A 273 35.17 14.56 -18.03
C MET A 273 35.62 14.28 -19.47
N LEU A 274 34.84 13.50 -20.23
CA LEU A 274 35.17 13.15 -21.63
C LEU A 274 34.76 14.25 -22.62
N SER A 275 33.61 14.89 -22.40
CA SER A 275 33.09 15.94 -23.27
C SER A 275 33.74 17.30 -23.01
N GLY A 276 34.25 17.52 -21.80
CA GLY A 276 34.71 18.84 -21.35
C GLY A 276 33.57 19.81 -21.02
N ASP A 277 32.31 19.34 -21.07
CA ASP A 277 31.13 20.12 -20.72
C ASP A 277 30.77 19.87 -19.24
N TYR A 278 31.06 20.87 -18.41
CA TYR A 278 30.92 20.79 -16.96
C TYR A 278 29.62 21.44 -16.48
N ALA A 279 28.48 20.88 -16.89
CA ALA A 279 27.20 21.26 -16.35
C ALA A 279 27.07 20.87 -14.86
N VAL A 280 26.35 21.69 -14.09
CA VAL A 280 25.98 21.35 -12.71
C VAL A 280 24.76 20.43 -12.75
N SER A 281 24.83 19.32 -12.03
CA SER A 281 23.75 18.32 -11.99
C SER A 281 23.32 18.02 -10.56
N ALA A 282 22.01 17.94 -10.34
CA ALA A 282 21.39 17.57 -9.07
C ALA A 282 20.01 16.97 -9.31
N GLY A 283 19.69 15.89 -8.60
CA GLY A 283 18.38 15.26 -8.66
C GLY A 283 18.42 13.79 -8.29
N ALA A 284 17.31 13.30 -7.73
CA ALA A 284 17.10 11.88 -7.48
C ALA A 284 16.85 11.06 -8.77
N SER A 285 16.78 11.72 -9.93
CA SER A 285 16.33 11.11 -11.18
C SER A 285 17.18 9.92 -11.63
N GLY A 286 18.50 9.94 -11.42
CA GLY A 286 19.35 8.77 -11.72
C GLY A 286 18.95 7.54 -10.91
N ALA A 287 18.70 7.70 -9.60
CA ALA A 287 18.21 6.63 -8.75
C ALA A 287 16.80 6.17 -9.15
N ILE A 288 15.92 7.11 -9.51
CA ILE A 288 14.55 6.81 -9.98
C ILE A 288 14.55 6.01 -11.28
N PHE A 289 15.40 6.36 -12.25
CA PHE A 289 15.59 5.57 -13.46
C PHE A 289 16.13 4.17 -13.14
N GLY A 290 16.95 4.03 -12.10
CA GLY A 290 17.32 2.74 -11.58
C GLY A 290 16.17 1.93 -10.97
N VAL A 291 15.29 2.58 -10.21
CA VAL A 291 14.05 1.94 -9.72
C VAL A 291 13.20 1.47 -10.90
N ILE A 292 13.08 2.27 -11.97
CA ILE A 292 12.41 1.88 -13.22
C ILE A 292 13.09 0.66 -13.87
N GLY A 293 14.43 0.65 -13.94
CA GLY A 293 15.20 -0.47 -14.49
C GLY A 293 15.05 -1.75 -13.68
N ALA A 294 15.09 -1.64 -12.36
CA ALA A 294 14.85 -2.75 -11.44
C ALA A 294 13.43 -3.31 -11.63
N LEU A 295 12.43 -2.43 -11.71
CA LEU A 295 11.05 -2.83 -11.96
C LEU A 295 10.87 -3.53 -13.30
N PHE A 296 11.50 -3.02 -14.36
CA PHE A 296 11.51 -3.66 -15.67
C PHE A 296 12.07 -5.08 -15.60
N TYR A 297 13.21 -5.26 -14.93
CA TYR A 297 13.81 -6.58 -14.71
C TYR A 297 12.88 -7.52 -13.94
N ILE A 298 12.29 -7.06 -12.83
CA ILE A 298 11.39 -7.87 -11.99
C ILE A 298 10.15 -8.31 -12.79
N VAL A 299 9.53 -7.41 -13.54
CA VAL A 299 8.36 -7.70 -14.39
C VAL A 299 8.71 -8.72 -15.48
N ALA A 300 9.85 -8.54 -16.15
CA ALA A 300 10.33 -9.48 -17.16
C ALA A 300 10.57 -10.86 -16.54
N ARG A 301 11.21 -10.91 -15.37
CA ARG A 301 11.49 -12.15 -14.63
C ARG A 301 10.23 -12.85 -14.15
N ASN A 302 9.17 -12.11 -13.81
CA ASN A 302 7.89 -12.64 -13.35
C ASN A 302 6.87 -12.91 -14.47
N ARG A 303 7.30 -12.91 -15.74
CA ARG A 303 6.42 -13.09 -16.93
C ARG A 303 5.22 -12.14 -16.95
N GLY A 304 5.43 -10.89 -16.54
CA GLY A 304 4.40 -9.85 -16.59
C GLY A 304 3.44 -9.81 -15.39
N ARG A 305 3.60 -10.68 -14.40
CA ARG A 305 2.78 -10.66 -13.18
C ARG A 305 3.50 -9.92 -12.05
N LEU A 306 3.07 -8.69 -11.78
CA LEU A 306 3.34 -7.99 -10.52
C LEU A 306 2.00 -7.74 -9.83
N GLU A 307 1.97 -7.96 -8.51
CA GLU A 307 0.83 -8.39 -7.70
C GLU A 307 -0.52 -7.65 -7.85
N ASP A 308 -0.64 -6.45 -8.42
CA ASP A 308 -1.95 -5.77 -8.58
C ASP A 308 -2.06 -4.74 -9.72
N MET A 309 -1.05 -4.60 -10.58
CA MET A 309 -1.11 -3.67 -11.72
C MET A 309 -1.02 -4.43 -13.03
N THR A 310 -1.95 -4.18 -13.95
CA THR A 310 -1.86 -4.70 -15.32
C THR A 310 -0.52 -4.25 -15.91
N THR A 311 0.26 -5.18 -16.48
CA THR A 311 1.57 -4.92 -17.11
C THR A 311 1.52 -3.72 -18.06
N ARG A 312 0.38 -3.50 -18.73
CA ARG A 312 0.12 -2.33 -19.58
C ARG A 312 0.15 -0.99 -18.84
N ARG A 313 -0.47 -0.89 -17.66
CA ARG A 313 -0.47 0.36 -16.86
C ARG A 313 0.93 0.69 -16.36
N LEU A 314 1.66 -0.31 -15.91
CA LEU A 314 3.04 -0.13 -15.44
C LEU A 314 3.97 0.24 -16.60
N GLY A 315 3.85 -0.44 -17.73
CA GLY A 315 4.58 -0.11 -18.96
C GLY A 315 4.29 1.31 -19.44
N PHE A 316 3.03 1.76 -19.35
CA PHE A 316 2.64 3.14 -19.68
C PHE A 316 3.27 4.16 -18.73
N LEU A 317 3.26 3.91 -17.41
CA LEU A 317 3.89 4.79 -16.41
C LEU A 317 5.42 4.85 -16.58
N ILE A 318 6.05 3.73 -16.88
CA ILE A 318 7.48 3.69 -17.21
C ILE A 318 7.73 4.51 -18.47
N PHE A 319 6.96 4.27 -19.54
CA PHE A 319 7.13 4.98 -20.81
C PHE A 319 7.00 6.50 -20.65
N ILE A 320 5.95 6.98 -19.97
CA ILE A 320 5.74 8.41 -19.79
C ILE A 320 6.83 9.05 -18.92
N SER A 321 7.35 8.33 -17.92
CA SER A 321 8.44 8.78 -17.06
C SER A 321 9.77 8.86 -17.83
N LEU A 322 10.05 7.86 -18.68
CA LEU A 322 11.21 7.87 -19.56
C LEU A 322 11.11 8.99 -20.60
N TYR A 323 9.93 9.18 -21.21
CA TYR A 323 9.70 10.22 -22.21
C TYR A 323 9.93 11.62 -21.62
N HIS A 324 9.30 11.93 -20.47
CA HIS A 324 9.52 13.22 -19.80
C HIS A 324 10.95 13.40 -19.31
N GLY A 325 11.58 12.33 -18.82
CA GLY A 325 12.96 12.39 -18.33
C GLY A 325 13.97 12.64 -19.46
N ILE A 326 13.76 12.11 -20.66
CA ILE A 326 14.73 12.24 -21.77
C ILE A 326 14.51 13.54 -22.57
N THR A 327 13.28 14.04 -22.63
CA THR A 327 12.92 15.20 -23.49
C THR A 327 12.95 16.55 -22.78
N GLY A 328 13.14 16.58 -21.45
CA GLY A 328 13.21 17.82 -20.69
C GLY A 328 14.49 18.61 -20.99
N SER A 329 14.37 19.93 -21.13
CA SER A 329 15.52 20.84 -21.18
C SER A 329 16.23 20.89 -19.82
N GLY A 330 17.56 20.80 -19.81
CA GLY A 330 18.35 20.82 -18.56
C GLY A 330 18.38 19.49 -17.82
N VAL A 331 18.12 18.38 -18.51
CA VAL A 331 18.09 17.04 -17.92
C VAL A 331 19.35 16.24 -18.23
N ASP A 332 19.86 15.56 -17.22
CA ASP A 332 21.06 14.74 -17.30
C ASP A 332 20.74 13.32 -17.79
N ASN A 333 20.74 13.18 -19.12
CA ASN A 333 20.46 11.90 -19.79
C ASN A 333 21.47 10.81 -19.44
N TYR A 334 22.73 11.16 -19.17
CA TYR A 334 23.75 10.18 -18.80
C TYR A 334 23.52 9.65 -17.38
N ALA A 335 23.09 10.52 -16.45
CA ALA A 335 22.66 10.06 -15.14
C ALA A 335 21.47 9.10 -15.23
N HIS A 336 20.53 9.35 -16.14
CA HIS A 336 19.37 8.48 -16.36
C HIS A 336 19.77 7.12 -16.93
N VAL A 337 20.60 7.10 -17.96
CA VAL A 337 21.10 5.86 -18.57
C VAL A 337 21.91 5.04 -17.57
N GLY A 338 22.83 5.68 -16.85
CA GLY A 338 23.66 5.03 -15.83
C GLY A 338 22.83 4.48 -14.69
N GLY A 339 21.82 5.24 -14.26
CA GLY A 339 20.84 4.84 -13.27
C GLY A 339 20.05 3.60 -13.69
N LEU A 340 19.47 3.62 -14.90
CA LEU A 340 18.70 2.52 -15.47
C LEU A 340 19.51 1.21 -15.53
N ILE A 341 20.75 1.28 -16.05
CA ILE A 341 21.65 0.14 -16.13
C ILE A 341 22.00 -0.35 -14.72
N GLY A 342 22.38 0.57 -13.82
CA GLY A 342 22.71 0.24 -12.43
C GLY A 342 21.55 -0.45 -11.70
N GLY A 343 20.31 -0.03 -11.98
CA GLY A 343 19.10 -0.63 -11.43
C GLY A 343 18.83 -2.03 -11.94
N ILE A 344 18.96 -2.26 -13.25
CA ILE A 344 18.83 -3.59 -13.86
C ILE A 344 19.86 -4.55 -13.28
N LEU A 345 21.14 -4.12 -13.20
CA LEU A 345 22.22 -4.95 -12.68
C LEU A 345 22.03 -5.26 -11.19
N SER A 346 21.67 -4.25 -10.39
CA SER A 346 21.41 -4.42 -8.96
C SER A 346 20.23 -5.36 -8.71
N ALA A 347 19.14 -5.21 -9.49
CA ALA A 347 18.00 -6.11 -9.41
C ALA A 347 18.37 -7.53 -9.85
N LEU A 348 19.18 -7.70 -10.90
CA LEU A 348 19.64 -9.01 -11.37
C LEU A 348 20.39 -9.79 -10.28
N VAL A 349 21.18 -9.11 -9.46
CA VAL A 349 21.93 -9.73 -8.36
C VAL A 349 21.05 -9.95 -7.13
N LEU A 350 20.22 -8.98 -6.77
CA LEU A 350 19.50 -8.97 -5.49
C LEU A 350 18.12 -9.65 -5.53
N TYR A 351 17.52 -9.75 -6.72
CA TYR A 351 16.23 -10.40 -6.94
C TYR A 351 16.41 -11.88 -7.30
N CYS A 352 16.52 -12.72 -6.27
CA CYS A 352 16.38 -14.17 -6.41
C CYS A 352 14.92 -14.56 -6.15
N ARG A 353 14.35 -15.35 -7.07
CA ARG A 353 13.01 -15.90 -6.94
C ARG A 353 13.09 -17.14 -6.04
N GLU A 354 12.36 -17.12 -4.92
CA GLU A 354 12.07 -18.33 -4.13
C GLU A 354 10.99 -19.19 -4.80
#